data_AF-A0A4R1I140-F1
#
_entry.id   AF-A0A4R1I140-F1
#
_cell.length_a   1.000
_cell.length_b   1.000
_cell.length_c   1.000
_cell.angle_alpha   90.00
_cell.angle_beta   90.00
_cell.angle_gamma   90.00
#
_symmetry.space_group_name_H-M   'P 1'
#
loop_
_entity.id
_entity.type
_entity.pdbx_description
1 polymer ?
#
loop_
_entity_poly.entity_id
_entity_poly.type
_entity_poly.pdbx_seq_one_letter_code
_entity_poly.pdbx_strand_id
1 'polypeptide(L)'
;MTRRSLVPVLTSIAAVLVAVGLGAWLLAPGPSPSVLSSDDRAVLGGPDVERGDLPPAVGYPVPDGADAVARAYLVAAYAAGPSDAGRTRLDAARYAEPGSPPAVVGVTVVDAPPPGARRVAAVEQLTDAASDPDDTRRAFLATVRTTTGAPGESAASSRLLTRVVVHRQPDGRWLVVAETPDTPDTPALPAGDG
;
A
#
# COMPACT_ATOMS: atom_id res chain seq x y z
N MET A 1 -31.26 -55.74 38.36
CA MET A 1 -31.10 -55.50 36.92
C MET A 1 -30.70 -54.04 36.74
N THR A 2 -29.41 -53.79 36.56
CA THR A 2 -28.79 -52.46 36.74
C THR A 2 -28.41 -51.91 35.38
N ARG A 3 -29.03 -50.81 34.95
CA ARG A 3 -28.69 -50.13 33.69
C ARG A 3 -27.29 -49.51 33.79
N ARG A 4 -26.36 -49.99 32.97
CA ARG A 4 -25.01 -49.44 32.81
C ARG A 4 -25.07 -48.12 32.04
N SER A 5 -24.58 -47.05 32.67
CA SER A 5 -24.17 -45.81 32.03
C SER A 5 -22.88 -46.02 31.24
N LEU A 6 -22.81 -45.49 30.02
CA LEU A 6 -21.59 -45.42 29.20
C LEU A 6 -21.52 -44.06 28.50
N VAL A 7 -20.80 -43.13 29.14
CA VAL A 7 -20.11 -41.95 28.56
C VAL A 7 -18.94 -41.71 29.55
N PRO A 8 -17.67 -41.41 29.18
CA PRO A 8 -17.15 -40.87 27.91
C PRO A 8 -15.91 -41.60 27.34
N VAL A 9 -15.81 -41.75 26.02
CA VAL A 9 -14.52 -41.95 25.33
C VAL A 9 -14.54 -41.12 24.06
N LEU A 10 -14.28 -39.81 24.17
CA LEU A 10 -14.09 -38.90 23.03
C LEU A 10 -13.52 -37.57 23.56
N THR A 11 -12.32 -37.62 24.14
CA THR A 11 -11.68 -36.38 24.66
C THR A 11 -10.15 -36.38 24.55
N SER A 12 -9.54 -37.31 23.81
CA SER A 12 -8.06 -37.43 23.77
C SER A 12 -7.44 -37.29 22.38
N ILE A 13 -8.21 -37.11 21.30
CA ILE A 13 -7.64 -36.95 19.94
C ILE A 13 -7.49 -35.46 19.57
N ALA A 14 -8.26 -34.56 20.18
CA ALA A 14 -8.21 -33.13 19.85
C ALA A 14 -6.93 -32.42 20.35
N ALA A 15 -6.27 -32.95 21.38
CA ALA A 15 -5.11 -32.28 21.99
C ALA A 15 -3.79 -32.48 21.23
N VAL A 16 -3.64 -33.57 20.47
CA VAL A 16 -2.37 -33.86 19.76
C VAL A 16 -2.29 -33.15 18.40
N LEU A 17 -3.44 -32.91 17.74
CA LEU A 17 -3.46 -32.19 16.45
C LEU A 17 -3.20 -30.68 16.60
N VAL A 18 -3.51 -30.08 17.75
CA VAL A 18 -3.23 -28.67 18.02
C VAL A 18 -1.73 -28.44 18.28
N ALA A 19 -1.03 -29.39 18.91
CA ALA A 19 0.41 -29.26 19.19
C ALA A 19 1.29 -29.45 17.95
N VAL A 20 0.90 -30.31 16.98
CA VAL A 20 1.67 -30.50 15.74
C VAL A 20 1.37 -29.42 14.69
N GLY A 21 0.15 -28.86 14.68
CA GLY A 21 -0.21 -27.75 13.78
C GLY A 21 0.46 -26.42 14.12
N LEU A 22 0.70 -26.13 15.40
CA LEU A 22 1.35 -24.90 15.86
C LEU A 22 2.88 -24.90 15.71
N GLY A 23 3.52 -26.08 15.74
CA GLY A 23 4.98 -26.18 15.62
C GLY A 23 5.51 -26.04 14.19
N ALA A 24 4.74 -26.49 13.19
CA ALA A 24 5.18 -26.47 11.78
C ALA A 24 5.03 -25.10 11.11
N TRP A 25 4.17 -24.22 11.63
CA TRP A 25 3.94 -22.88 11.06
C TRP A 25 5.00 -21.84 11.46
N LEU A 26 5.82 -22.12 12.48
CA LEU A 26 6.87 -21.20 12.95
C LEU A 26 8.22 -21.37 12.22
N LEU A 27 8.36 -22.39 11.36
CA LEU A 27 9.61 -22.72 10.65
C LEU A 27 9.44 -22.87 9.14
N ALA A 28 8.21 -22.78 8.62
CA ALA A 28 8.00 -22.70 7.19
C ALA A 28 8.35 -21.28 6.73
N PRO A 29 9.32 -21.06 5.82
CA PRO A 29 9.38 -19.80 5.09
C PRO A 29 8.00 -19.63 4.45
N GLY A 30 7.30 -18.57 4.82
CA GLY A 30 5.98 -18.26 4.25
C GLY A 30 6.06 -18.28 2.73
N PRO A 31 4.94 -18.54 2.02
CA PRO A 31 4.94 -18.53 0.56
C PRO A 31 5.58 -17.20 0.13
N SER A 32 6.76 -17.29 -0.48
CA SER A 32 7.37 -16.12 -1.09
C SER A 32 6.34 -15.61 -2.08
N PRO A 33 5.95 -14.33 -2.04
CA PRO A 33 5.00 -13.81 -3.02
C PRO A 33 5.62 -14.09 -4.38
N SER A 34 5.03 -15.03 -5.12
CA SER A 34 5.49 -15.40 -6.45
C SER A 34 5.20 -14.19 -7.32
N VAL A 35 6.23 -13.36 -7.52
CA VAL A 35 6.17 -12.23 -8.42
C VAL A 35 5.97 -12.82 -9.81
N LEU A 36 4.90 -12.40 -10.49
CA LEU A 36 4.64 -12.80 -11.86
C LEU A 36 5.86 -12.45 -12.72
N SER A 37 6.36 -13.42 -13.47
CA SER A 37 7.44 -13.18 -14.41
C SER A 37 6.99 -12.13 -15.45
N SER A 38 7.95 -11.51 -16.11
CA SER A 38 7.68 -10.62 -17.24
C SER A 38 6.82 -11.29 -18.32
N ASP A 39 7.10 -12.56 -18.60
CA ASP A 39 6.33 -13.37 -19.55
C ASP A 39 4.89 -13.61 -19.07
N ASP A 40 4.69 -13.93 -17.79
CA ASP A 40 3.34 -14.09 -17.23
C ASP A 40 2.55 -12.78 -17.27
N ARG A 41 3.19 -11.64 -17.01
CA ARG A 41 2.56 -10.31 -17.12
C ARG A 41 2.19 -9.98 -18.56
N ALA A 42 3.05 -10.31 -19.51
CA ALA A 42 2.77 -10.13 -20.94
C ALA A 42 1.56 -10.98 -21.40
N VAL A 43 1.46 -12.23 -20.94
CA VAL A 43 0.30 -13.10 -21.22
C VAL A 43 -0.99 -12.53 -20.64
N LEU A 44 -0.92 -11.86 -19.49
CA LEU A 44 -2.06 -11.17 -18.86
C LEU A 44 -2.34 -9.78 -19.45
N GLY A 45 -1.58 -9.33 -20.46
CA GLY A 45 -1.71 -8.00 -21.06
C GLY A 45 -1.28 -6.85 -20.16
N GLY A 46 -0.56 -7.14 -19.07
CA GLY A 46 0.04 -6.13 -18.20
C GLY A 46 1.36 -5.62 -18.81
N PRO A 47 1.67 -4.31 -18.73
CA PRO A 47 2.94 -3.80 -19.21
C PRO A 47 4.09 -4.43 -18.41
N ASP A 48 5.20 -4.68 -19.09
CA ASP A 48 6.44 -5.00 -18.40
C ASP A 48 6.92 -3.72 -17.70
N VAL A 49 7.08 -3.77 -16.38
CA VAL A 49 7.47 -2.60 -15.59
C VAL A 49 8.82 -2.86 -14.95
N GLU A 50 9.82 -2.10 -15.38
CA GLU A 50 11.15 -2.11 -14.78
C GLU A 50 11.13 -1.30 -13.47
N ARG A 51 11.91 -1.72 -12.47
CA ARG A 51 12.06 -0.93 -11.25
C ARG A 51 12.88 0.33 -11.57
N GLY A 52 12.36 1.51 -11.24
CA GLY A 52 13.11 2.76 -11.41
C GLY A 52 14.28 2.89 -10.43
N ASP A 53 15.12 3.90 -10.68
CA ASP A 53 16.25 4.22 -9.84
C ASP A 53 15.82 4.69 -8.44
N LEU A 54 16.66 4.42 -7.44
CA LEU A 54 16.47 5.04 -6.13
C LEU A 54 16.59 6.56 -6.28
N PRO A 55 15.63 7.33 -5.75
CA PRO A 55 15.73 8.78 -5.78
C PRO A 55 16.98 9.21 -5.03
N PRO A 56 17.64 10.31 -5.44
CA PRO A 56 18.73 10.88 -4.67
C PRO A 56 18.25 11.13 -3.23
N ALA A 57 19.13 10.92 -2.25
CA ALA A 57 18.82 11.16 -0.85
C ALA A 57 18.54 12.65 -0.63
N VAL A 58 17.27 13.05 -0.74
CA VAL A 58 16.84 14.42 -0.51
C VAL A 58 16.77 14.65 1.00
N GLY A 59 17.68 15.46 1.53
CA GLY A 59 17.83 15.77 2.96
C GLY A 59 16.69 16.56 3.61
N TYR A 60 15.52 16.65 2.98
CA TYR A 60 14.34 17.22 3.62
C TYR A 60 13.86 16.28 4.74
N PRO A 61 13.48 16.79 5.92
CA PRO A 61 12.93 15.96 6.97
C PRO A 61 11.60 15.32 6.54
N VAL A 62 11.37 14.07 6.96
CA VAL A 62 10.04 13.44 6.83
C VAL A 62 9.11 14.13 7.82
N PRO A 63 7.87 14.51 7.43
CA PRO A 63 6.92 15.12 8.35
C PRO A 63 6.56 14.18 9.51
N ASP A 64 6.27 14.76 10.69
CA ASP A 64 5.98 13.98 11.91
C ASP A 64 4.49 13.61 12.06
N GLY A 65 3.58 14.23 11.29
CA GLY A 65 2.14 14.00 11.38
C GLY A 65 1.61 12.96 10.39
N ALA A 66 0.64 12.15 10.82
CA ALA A 66 -0.02 11.14 9.99
C ALA A 66 -0.56 11.72 8.66
N ASP A 67 -1.26 12.85 8.74
CA ASP A 67 -1.83 13.55 7.58
C ASP A 67 -0.73 14.13 6.68
N ALA A 68 0.33 14.68 7.27
CA ALA A 68 1.45 15.26 6.56
C ALA A 68 2.26 14.20 5.80
N VAL A 69 2.47 13.03 6.41
CA VAL A 69 3.08 11.85 5.76
C VAL A 69 2.20 11.36 4.62
N ALA A 70 0.89 11.21 4.83
CA ALA A 70 -0.05 10.81 3.78
C ALA A 70 0.00 11.78 2.59
N ARG A 71 0.00 13.09 2.83
CA ARG A 71 0.12 14.11 1.76
C ARG A 71 1.44 14.01 1.01
N ALA A 72 2.55 13.91 1.74
CA ALA A 72 3.88 13.84 1.14
C ALA A 72 4.06 12.57 0.29
N TYR A 73 3.57 11.44 0.79
CA TYR A 73 3.51 10.18 0.05
C TYR A 73 2.72 10.33 -1.25
N LEU A 74 1.48 10.85 -1.20
CA LEU A 74 0.62 10.97 -2.38
C LEU A 74 1.19 11.92 -3.44
N VAL A 75 1.81 13.02 -3.02
CA VAL A 75 2.49 13.94 -3.96
C VAL A 75 3.65 13.22 -4.65
N ALA A 76 4.47 12.48 -3.89
CA ALA A 76 5.61 11.74 -4.44
C ALA A 76 5.17 10.56 -5.32
N ALA A 77 4.08 9.87 -4.95
CA ALA A 77 3.54 8.72 -5.66
C ALA A 77 2.98 9.09 -7.04
N TYR A 78 2.30 10.23 -7.15
CA TYR A 78 1.56 10.61 -8.36
C TYR A 78 2.26 11.68 -9.22
N ALA A 79 3.43 12.17 -8.80
CA ALA A 79 4.31 12.92 -9.68
C ALA A 79 4.96 11.96 -10.70
N ALA A 80 5.11 12.41 -11.95
CA ALA A 80 5.75 11.64 -13.02
C ALA A 80 6.57 12.56 -13.93
N GLY A 81 7.69 12.08 -14.44
CA GLY A 81 8.50 12.68 -15.48
C GLY A 81 8.46 11.82 -16.75
N PRO A 82 8.98 12.35 -17.87
CA PRO A 82 8.92 11.65 -19.15
C PRO A 82 9.83 10.40 -19.19
N SER A 83 10.84 10.35 -18.31
CA SER A 83 11.77 9.22 -18.16
C SER A 83 11.18 8.01 -17.44
N ASP A 84 9.96 8.12 -16.93
CA ASP A 84 9.34 7.09 -16.08
C ASP A 84 8.49 6.09 -16.89
N ALA A 85 8.48 6.21 -18.22
CA ALA A 85 7.76 5.30 -19.10
C ALA A 85 8.23 3.86 -18.92
N GLY A 86 7.30 2.94 -18.64
CA GLY A 86 7.60 1.52 -18.42
C GLY A 86 8.35 1.25 -17.12
N ARG A 87 8.36 2.20 -16.17
CA ARG A 87 9.08 2.06 -14.90
C ARG A 87 8.19 2.33 -13.68
N THR A 88 8.57 1.76 -12.55
CA THR A 88 8.06 2.22 -11.26
C THR A 88 8.89 3.40 -10.73
N ARG A 89 8.25 4.28 -9.96
CA ARG A 89 8.92 5.35 -9.23
C ARG A 89 9.10 5.01 -7.76
N LEU A 90 10.27 5.34 -7.22
CA LEU A 90 10.63 5.08 -5.82
C LEU A 90 10.60 6.33 -4.93
N ASP A 91 10.17 7.50 -5.44
CA ASP A 91 10.12 8.75 -4.64
C ASP A 91 9.25 8.64 -3.38
N ALA A 92 8.18 7.84 -3.45
CA ALA A 92 7.28 7.61 -2.33
C ALA A 92 7.85 6.63 -1.29
N ALA A 93 8.89 5.86 -1.62
CA ALA A 93 9.42 4.78 -0.79
C ALA A 93 9.92 5.27 0.58
N ARG A 94 10.43 6.51 0.66
CA ARG A 94 10.88 7.13 1.91
C ARG A 94 9.78 7.39 2.93
N TYR A 95 8.52 7.42 2.48
CA TYR A 95 7.33 7.59 3.33
C TYR A 95 6.64 6.27 3.60
N ALA A 96 7.12 5.16 3.03
CA ALA A 96 6.51 3.86 3.12
C ALA A 96 7.24 2.98 4.14
N GLU A 97 6.48 2.11 4.79
CA GLU A 97 7.03 1.15 5.75
C GLU A 97 7.94 0.16 5.01
N PRO A 98 9.16 -0.13 5.51
CA PRO A 98 10.03 -1.12 4.92
C PRO A 98 9.31 -2.46 4.70
N GLY A 99 9.39 -3.01 3.50
CA GLY A 99 8.70 -4.25 3.13
C GLY A 99 7.27 -4.08 2.61
N SER A 100 6.67 -2.89 2.70
CA SER A 100 5.40 -2.58 2.05
C SER A 100 5.54 -2.52 0.51
N PRO A 101 4.47 -2.78 -0.27
CA PRO A 101 4.54 -2.71 -1.73
C PRO A 101 5.11 -1.38 -2.27
N PRO A 102 4.73 -0.19 -1.74
CA PRO A 102 5.31 1.07 -2.20
C PRO A 102 6.82 1.21 -1.91
N ALA A 103 7.33 0.60 -0.83
CA ALA A 103 8.76 0.60 -0.50
C ALA A 103 9.57 -0.38 -1.36
N VAL A 104 8.97 -1.52 -1.71
CA VAL A 104 9.67 -2.61 -2.42
C VAL A 104 9.61 -2.44 -3.93
N VAL A 105 8.44 -2.18 -4.47
CA VAL A 105 8.18 -2.13 -5.92
C VAL A 105 8.16 -0.68 -6.42
N GLY A 106 7.75 0.27 -5.59
CA GLY A 106 7.47 1.65 -6.02
C GLY A 106 6.09 1.79 -6.65
N VAL A 107 5.77 3.00 -7.10
CA VAL A 107 4.48 3.31 -7.73
C VAL A 107 4.60 3.13 -9.24
N THR A 108 3.76 2.27 -9.80
CA THR A 108 3.75 2.00 -11.25
C THR A 108 3.28 3.22 -12.04
N VAL A 109 4.08 3.67 -13.00
CA VAL A 109 3.69 4.73 -13.93
C VAL A 109 3.05 4.09 -15.17
N VAL A 110 1.71 3.98 -15.15
CA VAL A 110 0.94 3.36 -16.25
C VAL A 110 0.92 4.23 -17.50
N ASP A 111 0.82 5.55 -17.32
CA ASP A 111 0.85 6.53 -18.40
C ASP A 111 1.88 7.59 -18.05
N ALA A 112 3.01 7.60 -18.75
CA ALA A 112 4.07 8.57 -18.49
C ALA A 112 3.83 9.87 -19.28
N PRO A 113 4.19 11.04 -18.73
CA PRO A 113 4.14 12.29 -19.48
C PRO A 113 4.92 12.21 -20.80
N PRO A 114 4.43 12.84 -21.89
CA PRO A 114 5.20 12.96 -23.13
C PRO A 114 6.57 13.62 -22.92
N PRO A 115 7.55 13.40 -23.82
CA PRO A 115 8.84 14.10 -23.76
C PRO A 115 8.68 15.61 -23.61
N GLY A 116 9.40 16.21 -22.66
CA GLY A 116 9.31 17.64 -22.34
C GLY A 116 8.17 18.03 -21.40
N ALA A 117 7.22 17.12 -21.12
CA ALA A 117 6.15 17.32 -20.15
C ALA A 117 6.50 16.71 -18.78
N ARG A 118 5.84 17.21 -17.73
CA ARG A 118 5.87 16.60 -16.39
C ARG A 118 4.47 16.51 -15.83
N ARG A 119 4.23 15.53 -14.97
CA ARG A 119 3.05 15.43 -14.11
C ARG A 119 3.41 15.89 -12.71
N VAL A 120 2.65 16.84 -12.20
CA VAL A 120 2.67 17.25 -10.80
C VAL A 120 1.40 16.78 -10.11
N ALA A 121 1.51 16.41 -8.85
CA ALA A 121 0.39 16.00 -8.02
C ALA A 121 0.17 16.99 -6.88
N ALA A 122 -1.10 17.23 -6.54
CA ALA A 122 -1.50 18.02 -5.39
C ALA A 122 -2.68 17.34 -4.71
N VAL A 123 -2.61 17.19 -3.38
CA VAL A 123 -3.72 16.68 -2.58
C VAL A 123 -4.73 17.81 -2.37
N GLU A 124 -5.85 17.77 -3.08
CA GLU A 124 -6.93 18.75 -2.96
C GLU A 124 -7.71 18.56 -1.66
N GLN A 125 -7.99 17.30 -1.30
CA GLN A 125 -8.72 16.93 -0.10
C GLN A 125 -8.07 15.71 0.57
N LEU A 126 -8.05 15.72 1.89
CA LEU A 126 -7.67 14.57 2.72
C LEU A 126 -8.65 14.53 3.90
N THR A 127 -9.40 13.45 4.03
CA THR A 127 -10.43 13.27 5.05
C THR A 127 -10.08 12.05 5.89
N ASP A 128 -10.12 12.18 7.22
CA ASP A 128 -10.03 11.03 8.12
C ASP A 128 -11.19 10.06 7.85
N ALA A 129 -10.85 8.81 7.56
CA ALA A 129 -11.82 7.77 7.22
C ALA A 129 -11.96 6.73 8.33
N ALA A 130 -10.85 6.38 8.99
CA ALA A 130 -10.85 5.54 10.20
C ALA A 130 -9.56 5.74 10.99
N SER A 131 -9.61 5.42 12.28
CA SER A 131 -8.44 5.26 13.14
C SER A 131 -8.64 4.00 13.98
N ASP A 132 -7.56 3.33 14.34
CA ASP A 132 -7.63 2.26 15.33
C ASP A 132 -7.75 2.84 16.76
N PRO A 133 -8.20 2.04 17.74
CA PRO A 133 -8.40 2.53 19.11
C PRO A 133 -7.12 3.03 19.79
N ASP A 134 -5.96 2.46 19.41
CA ASP A 134 -4.66 2.78 19.99
C ASP A 134 -3.97 3.98 19.32
N ASP A 135 -4.60 4.57 18.30
CA ASP A 135 -4.05 5.65 17.46
C ASP A 135 -2.67 5.30 16.86
N THR A 136 -2.49 4.03 16.52
CA THR A 136 -1.31 3.53 15.82
C THR A 136 -1.55 3.41 14.32
N ARG A 137 -2.80 3.36 13.87
CA ARG A 137 -3.17 3.29 12.45
C ARG A 137 -4.24 4.29 12.13
N ARG A 138 -4.04 5.02 11.02
CA ARG A 138 -5.04 5.93 10.48
C ARG A 138 -5.23 5.67 9.00
N ALA A 139 -6.48 5.71 8.56
CA ALA A 139 -6.86 5.63 7.17
C ALA A 139 -7.45 6.96 6.72
N PHE A 140 -7.00 7.44 5.57
CA PHE A 140 -7.49 8.66 4.96
C PHE A 140 -8.10 8.37 3.59
N LEU A 141 -9.18 9.08 3.26
CA LEU A 141 -9.67 9.22 1.90
C LEU A 141 -9.07 10.50 1.30
N ALA A 142 -8.42 10.37 0.15
CA ALA A 142 -7.74 11.47 -0.51
C ALA A 142 -8.29 11.71 -1.92
N THR A 143 -8.47 12.99 -2.26
CA THR A 143 -8.66 13.46 -3.63
C THR A 143 -7.35 14.09 -4.10
N VAL A 144 -6.70 13.47 -5.08
CA VAL A 144 -5.44 13.97 -5.64
C VAL A 144 -5.70 14.49 -7.04
N ARG A 145 -5.35 15.76 -7.27
CA ARG A 145 -5.32 16.34 -8.62
C ARG A 145 -3.94 16.14 -9.20
N THR A 146 -3.89 15.59 -10.41
CA THR A 146 -2.67 15.55 -11.22
C THR A 146 -2.80 16.54 -12.37
N THR A 147 -1.72 17.25 -12.67
CA THR A 147 -1.64 18.18 -13.80
C THR A 147 -0.43 17.82 -14.63
N THR A 148 -0.65 17.50 -15.90
CA THR A 148 0.37 17.06 -16.85
C THR A 148 0.49 18.09 -17.97
N GLY A 149 1.70 18.57 -18.23
CA GLY A 149 1.94 19.51 -19.33
C GLY A 149 3.42 19.87 -19.49
N ALA A 150 3.76 20.36 -20.67
CA ALA A 150 5.06 20.97 -20.94
C ALA A 150 5.05 22.46 -20.54
N PRO A 151 6.22 23.05 -20.23
CA PRO A 151 6.31 24.49 -19.99
C PRO A 151 5.78 25.30 -21.19
N GLY A 152 4.83 26.21 -20.95
CA GLY A 152 4.24 27.06 -21.99
C GLY A 152 3.09 26.44 -22.79
N GLU A 153 2.72 25.20 -22.50
CA GLU A 153 1.59 24.51 -23.13
C GLU A 153 0.37 24.40 -22.19
N SER A 154 -0.80 24.16 -22.78
CA SER A 154 -2.01 23.84 -22.02
C SER A 154 -1.82 22.54 -21.26
N ALA A 155 -2.01 22.57 -19.94
CA ALA A 155 -1.87 21.39 -19.10
C ALA A 155 -3.20 20.62 -18.97
N ALA A 156 -3.14 19.30 -19.14
CA ALA A 156 -4.25 18.41 -18.85
C ALA A 156 -4.33 18.15 -17.35
N SER A 157 -5.53 18.16 -16.77
CA SER A 157 -5.73 17.85 -15.35
C SER A 157 -6.66 16.65 -15.17
N SER A 158 -6.36 15.82 -14.19
CA SER A 158 -7.18 14.68 -13.78
C SER A 158 -7.31 14.64 -12.26
N ARG A 159 -8.32 13.92 -11.77
CA ARG A 159 -8.52 13.65 -10.34
C ARG A 159 -8.59 12.16 -10.10
N LEU A 160 -7.99 11.72 -9.02
CA LEU A 160 -8.08 10.36 -8.51
C LEU A 160 -8.55 10.39 -7.06
N LEU A 161 -9.38 9.40 -6.71
CA LEU A 161 -9.73 9.09 -5.33
C LEU A 161 -8.95 7.85 -4.90
N THR A 162 -8.30 7.95 -3.74
CA THR A 162 -7.50 6.85 -3.19
C THR A 162 -7.64 6.82 -1.68
N ARG A 163 -7.49 5.63 -1.12
CA ARG A 163 -7.42 5.40 0.31
C ARG A 163 -5.98 5.08 0.68
N VAL A 164 -5.46 5.79 1.68
CA VAL A 164 -4.11 5.57 2.19
C VAL A 164 -4.17 5.23 3.68
N VAL A 165 -3.39 4.22 4.08
CA VAL A 165 -3.26 3.80 5.48
C VAL A 165 -1.85 4.09 5.95
N VAL A 166 -1.74 4.78 7.08
CA VAL A 166 -0.48 5.03 7.77
C VAL A 166 -0.44 4.28 9.09
N HIS A 167 0.76 3.88 9.49
CA HIS A 167 1.07 3.17 10.72
C HIS A 167 2.18 3.89 11.47
N ARG A 168 1.95 4.14 12.76
CA ARG A 168 2.93 4.71 13.67
C ARG A 168 3.91 3.64 14.10
N GLN A 169 5.17 3.84 13.74
CA GLN A 169 6.28 2.96 14.07
C GLN A 169 6.64 3.05 15.56
N PRO A 170 7.35 2.05 16.13
CA PRO A 170 7.82 2.10 17.51
C PRO A 170 8.72 3.31 17.84
N ASP A 171 9.40 3.87 16.82
CA ASP A 171 10.23 5.08 16.94
C ASP A 171 9.41 6.39 16.87
N GLY A 172 8.09 6.30 16.77
CA GLY A 172 7.14 7.40 16.73
C GLY A 172 6.86 7.97 15.35
N ARG A 173 7.59 7.56 14.30
CA ARG A 173 7.36 8.03 12.92
C ARG A 173 6.10 7.43 12.32
N TRP A 174 5.41 8.17 11.46
CA TRP A 174 4.33 7.63 10.64
C TRP A 174 4.87 7.19 9.29
N LEU A 175 4.45 6.01 8.84
CA LEU A 175 4.79 5.47 7.52
C LEU A 175 3.54 4.89 6.83
N VAL A 176 3.47 5.02 5.51
CA VAL A 176 2.42 4.43 4.69
C VAL A 176 2.64 2.92 4.59
N VAL A 177 1.59 2.16 4.89
CA VAL A 177 1.61 0.69 4.85
C VAL A 177 0.77 0.13 3.72
N ALA A 178 -0.23 0.89 3.26
CA ALA A 178 -1.08 0.50 2.15
C ALA A 178 -1.65 1.73 1.45
N GLU A 179 -1.87 1.57 0.14
CA GLU A 179 -2.66 2.45 -0.69
C GLU A 179 -3.60 1.58 -1.52
N THR A 180 -4.85 2.00 -1.69
CA THR A 180 -5.82 1.31 -2.53
C THR A 180 -6.67 2.34 -3.25
N PRO A 181 -6.82 2.26 -4.58
CA PRO A 181 -7.74 3.12 -5.32
C PRO A 181 -9.14 3.02 -4.70
N ASP A 182 -9.81 4.16 -4.51
CA ASP A 182 -11.18 4.16 -3.98
C ASP A 182 -12.14 4.00 -5.16
N THR A 183 -12.52 2.74 -5.41
CA THR A 183 -13.46 2.33 -6.45
C THR A 183 -14.81 1.96 -5.84
N PRO A 184 -15.91 1.87 -6.64
CA PRO A 184 -17.20 1.42 -6.14
C PRO A 184 -17.16 0.03 -5.46
N ASP A 185 -16.18 -0.81 -5.81
CA ASP A 185 -15.98 -2.14 -5.25
C ASP A 185 -15.08 -2.15 -4.00
N THR A 186 -14.52 -1.00 -3.62
CA THR A 186 -13.68 -0.88 -2.43
C THR A 186 -14.58 -0.94 -1.19
N PRO A 187 -14.42 -1.94 -0.29
CA PRO A 187 -15.26 -2.04 0.89
C PRO A 187 -15.20 -0.74 1.70
N ALA A 188 -16.36 -0.26 2.17
CA ALA A 188 -16.39 0.84 3.12
C ALA A 188 -15.61 0.44 4.38
N LEU A 189 -14.82 1.37 4.94
CA LEU A 189 -14.22 1.12 6.25
C LEU A 189 -15.36 0.99 7.27
N PRO A 190 -15.26 0.06 8.24
CA PRO A 190 -16.19 0.06 9.36
C PRO A 190 -16.12 1.45 9.99
N ALA A 191 -17.27 2.12 10.10
CA ALA A 191 -17.36 3.34 10.88
C ALA A 191 -16.90 2.97 12.30
N GLY A 192 -15.84 3.62 12.79
CA GLY A 192 -15.46 3.46 14.18
C GLY A 192 -16.63 3.94 15.04
N ASP A 193 -17.24 3.03 15.78
CA ASP A 193 -18.19 3.39 16.83
C ASP A 193 -17.39 4.15 17.89
N GLY A 194 -17.62 5.47 17.95
CA GLY A 194 -16.95 6.38 18.89
C GLY A 194 -17.37 6.23 20.34
#